data_AF-A0A359C7I1-F1
#
_entry.id   AF-A0A359C7I1-F1
#
_cell.length_a   1.000
_cell.length_b   1.000
_cell.length_c   1.000
_cell.angle_alpha   90.00
_cell.angle_beta   90.00
_cell.angle_gamma   90.00
#
_symmetry.space_group_name_H-M   'P 1'
#
loop_
_entity.id
_entity.type
_entity.pdbx_description
1 polymer ?
#
loop_
_entity_poly.entity_id
_entity_poly.type
_entity_poly.pdbx_seq_one_letter_code
_entity_poly.pdbx_strand_id
1 'polypeptide(L)'
;MSRRLLAWFAQSAREMAWRETGDPYRIWVSEIMLQQTRVEAVTPYYRRFVSAFPTLRSLAESSPDEVMKLWEGLGYYSRARNLHRAARIVEREHGGRLPGEPQALAALPGIGPSTAGAIAAIAFRKDAPILDANAKRVIARLFAVTGDLSRSSAARFLWGASRGLIPPGKGRETALALMDLGATVCTPRRPGCPACPLRSCCEGHRHGIQETIPAKAAKKVLPHHDVVAAWIAGGKGTVLIGRRPERGLLGGLWELPGGRRKPKETREEALRRVLREEWGMGVTVGDRLASLPHGFSHFRITLHAYRCRRTNGRPGTDREWLWVRPDGLSDLAFPRVYRKLIETVLPQRGGKSLRF
;
A
#
# COMPACT_ATOMS: atom_id res chain seq x y z
N MET A 1 -30.30 -10.46 12.37
CA MET A 1 -28.94 -10.67 11.83
C MET A 1 -27.87 -10.19 12.80
N SER A 2 -27.89 -8.93 13.23
CA SER A 2 -26.86 -8.30 14.08
C SER A 2 -26.55 -9.06 15.38
N ARG A 3 -27.57 -9.49 16.14
CA ARG A 3 -27.35 -10.27 17.38
C ARG A 3 -26.49 -11.52 17.15
N ARG A 4 -26.71 -12.25 16.05
CA ARG A 4 -25.94 -13.47 15.72
C ARG A 4 -24.50 -13.14 15.31
N LEU A 5 -24.32 -12.08 14.52
CA LEU A 5 -22.99 -11.60 14.12
C LEU A 5 -22.16 -11.20 15.34
N LEU A 6 -22.75 -10.44 16.26
CA LEU A 6 -22.08 -9.97 17.47
C LEU A 6 -21.79 -11.11 18.46
N ALA A 7 -22.72 -12.06 18.63
CA ALA A 7 -22.51 -13.23 19.47
C ALA A 7 -21.35 -14.11 18.97
N TRP A 8 -21.25 -14.29 17.65
CA TRP A 8 -20.12 -14.99 17.03
C TRP A 8 -18.80 -14.22 17.23
N PHE A 9 -18.80 -12.91 16.99
CA PHE A 9 -17.61 -12.07 17.15
C PHE A 9 -17.09 -12.09 18.59
N ALA A 10 -17.96 -12.07 19.60
CA ALA A 10 -17.56 -12.16 21.00
C ALA A 10 -16.74 -13.43 21.34
N GLN A 11 -16.92 -14.52 20.59
CA GLN A 11 -16.22 -15.80 20.79
C GLN A 11 -15.06 -16.02 19.80
N SER A 12 -15.07 -15.32 18.66
CA SER A 12 -14.17 -15.56 17.52
C SER A 12 -13.30 -14.36 17.16
N ALA A 13 -13.32 -13.29 17.97
CA ALA A 13 -12.56 -12.07 17.70
C ALA A 13 -11.07 -12.39 17.60
N ARG A 14 -10.45 -11.93 16.51
CA ARG A 14 -9.00 -12.09 16.33
C ARG A 14 -8.23 -11.09 17.17
N GLU A 15 -7.17 -11.57 17.80
CA GLU A 15 -6.15 -10.74 18.47
C GLU A 15 -5.27 -10.05 17.43
N MET A 16 -5.06 -8.76 17.62
CA MET A 16 -4.18 -7.93 16.80
C MET A 16 -3.63 -6.79 17.64
N ALA A 17 -2.36 -6.45 17.46
CA ALA A 17 -1.68 -5.42 18.26
C ALA A 17 -2.41 -4.06 18.28
N TRP A 18 -3.11 -3.70 17.21
CA TRP A 18 -3.87 -2.45 17.11
C TRP A 18 -5.31 -2.52 17.66
N ARG A 19 -5.78 -3.71 18.09
CA ARG A 19 -7.10 -3.88 18.75
C ARG A 19 -7.02 -3.79 20.27
N GLU A 20 -5.83 -3.97 20.82
CA GLU A 20 -5.51 -3.87 22.26
C GLU A 20 -5.39 -2.41 22.74
N THR A 21 -5.60 -1.44 21.85
CA THR A 21 -5.53 -0.01 22.17
C THR A 21 -6.84 0.71 21.84
N GLY A 22 -7.13 1.76 22.59
CA GLY A 22 -8.17 2.75 22.30
C GLY A 22 -7.65 3.99 21.59
N ASP A 23 -6.33 4.10 21.34
CA ASP A 23 -5.70 5.28 20.77
C ASP A 23 -6.10 5.46 19.29
N PRO A 24 -6.81 6.56 18.94
CA PRO A 24 -7.23 6.83 17.57
C PRO A 24 -6.08 6.92 16.57
N TYR A 25 -4.90 7.43 16.97
CA TYR A 25 -3.74 7.53 16.10
C TYR A 25 -3.24 6.13 15.71
N ARG A 26 -3.06 5.25 16.69
CA ARG A 26 -2.62 3.88 16.48
C ARG A 26 -3.61 3.07 15.64
N ILE A 27 -4.92 3.22 15.90
CA ILE A 27 -5.95 2.57 15.10
C ILE A 27 -5.91 3.10 13.66
N TRP A 28 -5.83 4.42 13.47
CA TRP A 28 -5.73 5.01 12.13
C TRP A 28 -4.53 4.49 11.33
N VAL A 29 -3.33 4.43 11.94
CA VAL A 29 -2.14 3.87 11.29
C VAL A 29 -2.39 2.44 10.82
N SER A 30 -2.97 1.58 11.67
CA SER A 30 -3.28 0.20 11.28
C SER A 30 -4.28 0.12 10.14
N GLU A 31 -5.32 0.95 10.14
CA GLU A 31 -6.35 0.94 9.09
C GLU A 31 -5.77 1.33 7.73
N ILE A 32 -4.84 2.30 7.70
CA ILE A 32 -4.12 2.65 6.46
C ILE A 32 -3.20 1.51 6.02
N MET A 33 -2.47 0.88 6.93
CA MET A 33 -1.58 -0.23 6.61
C MET A 33 -2.34 -1.47 6.11
N LEU A 34 -3.55 -1.73 6.59
CA LEU A 34 -4.39 -2.86 6.19
C LEU A 34 -5.07 -2.69 4.82
N GLN A 35 -5.05 -1.49 4.24
CA GLN A 35 -5.55 -1.27 2.88
C GLN A 35 -4.80 -2.15 1.88
N GLN A 36 -5.49 -3.13 1.28
CA GLN A 36 -4.92 -4.08 0.30
C GLN A 36 -3.69 -4.85 0.82
N THR A 37 -3.55 -5.01 2.13
CA THR A 37 -2.42 -5.71 2.76
C THR A 37 -2.94 -6.67 3.83
N ARG A 38 -2.36 -7.87 3.94
CA ARG A 38 -2.79 -8.88 4.92
C ARG A 38 -2.28 -8.55 6.32
N VAL A 39 -3.00 -9.02 7.35
CA VAL A 39 -2.70 -8.77 8.77
C VAL A 39 -1.28 -9.24 9.14
N GLU A 40 -0.89 -10.42 8.67
CA GLU A 40 0.40 -11.04 8.98
C GLU A 40 1.56 -10.20 8.43
N ALA A 41 1.37 -9.62 7.23
CA ALA A 41 2.35 -8.73 6.62
C ALA A 41 2.41 -7.36 7.31
N VAL A 42 1.28 -6.84 7.81
CA VAL A 42 1.21 -5.53 8.47
C VAL A 42 1.83 -5.55 9.88
N THR A 43 1.67 -6.63 10.63
CA THR A 43 2.05 -6.71 12.05
C THR A 43 3.47 -6.22 12.37
N PRO A 44 4.55 -6.70 11.70
CA PRO A 44 5.90 -6.21 11.99
C PRO A 44 6.12 -4.75 11.56
N TYR A 45 5.45 -4.29 10.51
CA TYR A 45 5.52 -2.90 10.05
C TYR A 45 4.85 -1.95 11.02
N TYR A 46 3.65 -2.31 11.47
CA TYR A 46 2.90 -1.55 12.46
C TYR A 46 3.72 -1.34 13.73
N ARG A 47 4.25 -2.43 14.32
CA ARG A 47 5.06 -2.37 15.55
C ARG A 47 6.25 -1.43 15.43
N ARG A 48 7.05 -1.56 14.36
CA ARG A 48 8.20 -0.67 14.12
C ARG A 48 7.76 0.78 13.89
N PHE A 49 6.69 1.00 13.13
CA PHE A 49 6.22 2.33 12.78
C PHE A 49 5.71 3.10 14.01
N VAL A 50 4.86 2.48 14.84
CA VAL A 50 4.37 3.14 16.07
C VAL A 50 5.42 3.20 17.18
N SER A 51 6.48 2.40 17.10
CA SER A 51 7.64 2.55 17.98
C SER A 51 8.50 3.75 17.60
N ALA A 52 8.70 4.00 16.30
CA ALA A 52 9.45 5.15 15.80
C ALA A 52 8.64 6.45 15.91
N PHE A 53 7.33 6.37 15.64
CA PHE A 53 6.38 7.47 15.75
C PHE A 53 5.31 7.12 16.80
N PRO A 54 5.59 7.30 18.10
CA PRO A 54 4.67 6.92 19.17
C PRO A 54 3.39 7.77 19.22
N THR A 55 3.40 8.96 18.63
CA THR A 55 2.28 9.92 18.64
C THR A 55 2.01 10.50 17.26
N LEU A 56 0.81 11.04 17.05
CA LEU A 56 0.45 11.77 15.84
C LEU A 56 1.43 12.93 15.56
N ARG A 57 1.80 13.69 16.60
CA ARG A 57 2.78 14.77 16.50
C ARG A 57 4.14 14.27 15.99
N SER A 58 4.66 13.19 16.57
CA SER A 58 5.96 12.63 16.14
C SER A 58 5.94 12.19 14.66
N LEU A 59 4.81 11.70 14.16
CA LEU A 59 4.64 11.42 12.74
C LEU A 59 4.56 12.72 11.90
N ALA A 60 3.82 13.72 12.37
CA ALA A 60 3.65 14.98 11.64
C ALA A 60 4.95 15.78 11.49
N GLU A 61 5.78 15.77 12.54
CA GLU A 61 7.07 16.48 12.62
C GLU A 61 8.21 15.74 11.88
N SER A 62 8.04 14.44 11.62
CA SER A 62 9.06 13.63 10.93
C SER A 62 9.32 14.07 9.48
N SER A 63 10.47 13.67 8.95
CA SER A 63 10.78 13.87 7.54
C SER A 63 10.01 12.88 6.65
N PRO A 64 9.68 13.25 5.40
CA PRO A 64 9.10 12.30 4.45
C PRO A 64 9.96 11.06 4.22
N ASP A 65 11.30 11.18 4.26
CA ASP A 65 12.22 10.06 4.08
C ASP A 65 12.11 9.03 5.19
N GLU A 66 12.04 9.45 6.46
CA GLU A 66 11.88 8.53 7.60
C GLU A 66 10.56 7.73 7.50
N VAL A 67 9.47 8.40 7.13
CA VAL A 67 8.16 7.74 6.94
C VAL A 67 8.24 6.73 5.80
N MET A 68 8.79 7.12 4.66
CA MET A 68 8.92 6.26 3.50
C MET A 68 9.84 5.07 3.77
N LYS A 69 10.88 5.29 4.58
CA LYS A 69 11.81 4.26 5.02
C LYS A 69 11.13 3.22 5.88
N LEU A 70 10.36 3.62 6.88
CA LEU A 70 9.64 2.70 7.75
C LEU A 70 8.54 1.93 7.01
N TRP A 71 8.00 2.51 5.92
CA TRP A 71 7.02 1.90 5.02
C TRP A 71 7.62 0.98 3.94
N GLU A 72 8.96 0.98 3.78
CA GLU A 72 9.66 0.28 2.71
C GLU A 72 9.32 -1.22 2.67
N GLY A 73 8.81 -1.67 1.51
CA GLY A 73 8.40 -3.06 1.28
C GLY A 73 6.93 -3.36 1.53
N LEU A 74 6.18 -2.49 2.23
CA LEU A 74 4.74 -2.68 2.46
C LEU A 74 3.89 -2.43 1.20
N GLY A 75 4.45 -1.70 0.23
CA GLY A 75 3.79 -1.39 -1.04
C GLY A 75 2.71 -0.31 -0.93
N TYR A 76 2.18 0.11 -2.08
CA TYR A 76 1.18 1.19 -2.20
C TYR A 76 1.61 2.47 -1.45
N TYR A 77 2.78 2.99 -1.80
CA TYR A 77 3.45 4.09 -1.09
C TYR A 77 2.69 5.42 -1.05
N SER A 78 1.67 5.61 -1.87
CA SER A 78 0.77 6.75 -1.74
C SER A 78 0.06 6.77 -0.38
N ARG A 79 -0.14 5.60 0.24
CA ARG A 79 -0.70 5.48 1.60
C ARG A 79 0.17 6.15 2.65
N ALA A 80 1.48 5.88 2.64
CA ALA A 80 2.44 6.49 3.56
C ALA A 80 2.46 8.02 3.42
N ARG A 81 2.52 8.50 2.17
CA ARG A 81 2.55 9.93 1.86
C ARG A 81 1.26 10.63 2.29
N ASN A 82 0.11 10.03 2.00
CA ASN A 82 -1.18 10.58 2.40
C ASN A 82 -1.37 10.55 3.91
N LEU A 83 -0.96 9.46 4.58
CA LEU A 83 -0.96 9.36 6.05
C LEU A 83 -0.13 10.48 6.68
N HIS A 84 1.08 10.71 6.18
CA HIS A 84 1.95 11.78 6.68
C HIS A 84 1.36 13.18 6.41
N ARG A 85 0.85 13.42 5.18
CA ARG A 85 0.18 14.68 4.84
C ARG A 85 -1.04 14.93 5.73
N ALA A 86 -1.85 13.91 5.96
CA ALA A 86 -3.01 13.96 6.84
C ALA A 86 -2.58 14.23 8.29
N ALA A 87 -1.49 13.62 8.78
CA ALA A 87 -0.99 13.86 10.13
C ALA A 87 -0.59 15.33 10.32
N ARG A 88 0.07 15.94 9.33
CA ARG A 88 0.39 17.37 9.32
C ARG A 88 -0.84 18.27 9.28
N ILE A 89 -1.88 17.88 8.56
CA ILE A 89 -3.17 18.59 8.56
C ILE A 89 -3.81 18.51 9.94
N VAL A 90 -3.86 17.32 10.55
CA VAL A 90 -4.44 17.12 11.88
C VAL A 90 -3.67 17.88 12.97
N GLU A 91 -2.34 17.91 12.93
CA GLU A 91 -1.55 18.71 13.86
C GLU A 91 -1.88 20.21 13.74
N ARG A 92 -1.91 20.73 12.50
CA ARG A 92 -2.11 22.16 12.24
C ARG A 92 -3.56 22.63 12.45
N GLU A 93 -4.53 21.90 11.90
CA GLU A 93 -5.93 22.35 11.79
C GLU A 93 -6.82 21.79 12.91
N HIS A 94 -6.39 20.71 13.56
CA HIS A 94 -7.16 20.05 14.63
C HIS A 94 -6.38 19.95 15.95
N GLY A 95 -5.27 20.69 16.09
CA GLY A 95 -4.47 20.73 17.33
C GLY A 95 -3.93 19.38 17.77
N GLY A 96 -3.58 18.53 16.79
CA GLY A 96 -3.06 17.17 17.03
C GLY A 96 -4.12 16.14 17.43
N ARG A 97 -5.41 16.50 17.42
CA ARG A 97 -6.52 15.60 17.75
C ARG A 97 -7.22 15.12 16.48
N LEU A 98 -7.18 13.81 16.24
CA LEU A 98 -7.88 13.21 15.11
C LEU A 98 -9.41 13.44 15.27
N PRO A 99 -10.13 13.93 14.24
CA PRO A 99 -11.56 14.16 14.34
C PRO A 99 -12.32 12.84 14.45
N GLY A 100 -13.38 12.80 15.26
CA GLY A 100 -14.19 11.59 15.48
C GLY A 100 -15.33 11.38 14.47
N GLU A 101 -15.69 12.43 13.72
CA GLU A 101 -16.80 12.37 12.76
C GLU A 101 -16.36 11.76 11.42
N PRO A 102 -17.09 10.78 10.87
CA PRO A 102 -16.73 10.12 9.60
C PRO A 102 -16.51 11.09 8.44
N GLN A 103 -17.30 12.16 8.34
CA GLN A 103 -17.18 13.14 7.26
C GLN A 103 -15.87 13.93 7.36
N ALA A 104 -15.49 14.34 8.58
CA ALA A 104 -14.23 15.04 8.82
C ALA A 104 -13.02 14.13 8.57
N LEU A 105 -13.11 12.87 8.99
CA LEU A 105 -12.10 11.85 8.67
C LEU A 105 -11.95 11.65 7.16
N ALA A 106 -13.06 11.56 6.42
CA ALA A 106 -13.05 11.34 4.97
C ALA A 106 -12.51 12.54 4.17
N ALA A 107 -12.44 13.73 4.77
CA ALA A 107 -11.79 14.89 4.17
C ALA A 107 -10.25 14.82 4.20
N LEU A 108 -9.68 13.98 5.07
CA LEU A 108 -8.23 13.82 5.19
C LEU A 108 -7.65 12.99 4.03
N PRO A 109 -6.45 13.34 3.52
CA PRO A 109 -5.79 12.61 2.45
C PRO A 109 -5.66 11.12 2.73
N GLY A 110 -6.08 10.29 1.76
CA GLY A 110 -5.94 8.83 1.85
C GLY A 110 -6.98 8.12 2.72
N ILE A 111 -7.93 8.85 3.30
CA ILE A 111 -9.03 8.28 4.07
C ILE A 111 -10.29 8.28 3.20
N GLY A 112 -10.66 7.12 2.66
CA GLY A 112 -11.94 6.94 1.96
C GLY A 112 -13.12 6.72 2.92
N PRO A 113 -14.37 6.75 2.43
CA PRO A 113 -15.57 6.62 3.27
C PRO A 113 -15.58 5.39 4.18
N SER A 114 -15.11 4.23 3.68
CA SER A 114 -15.04 3.00 4.47
C SER A 114 -14.00 3.08 5.59
N THR A 115 -12.81 3.62 5.29
CA THR A 115 -11.76 3.82 6.30
C THR A 115 -12.18 4.85 7.34
N ALA A 116 -12.84 5.93 6.93
CA ALA A 116 -13.42 6.91 7.85
C ALA A 116 -14.45 6.28 8.79
N GLY A 117 -15.37 5.46 8.24
CA GLY A 117 -16.32 4.70 9.04
C GLY A 117 -15.66 3.73 10.00
N ALA A 118 -14.60 3.04 9.57
CA ALA A 118 -13.85 2.11 10.41
C ALA A 118 -13.16 2.83 11.58
N ILE A 119 -12.47 3.94 11.32
CA ILE A 119 -11.81 4.74 12.37
C ILE A 119 -12.85 5.31 13.33
N ALA A 120 -13.93 5.92 12.82
CA ALA A 120 -15.00 6.48 13.64
C ALA A 120 -15.66 5.41 14.52
N ALA A 121 -15.95 4.23 13.97
CA ALA A 121 -16.53 3.13 14.71
C ALA A 121 -15.55 2.57 15.76
N ILE A 122 -14.31 2.31 15.38
CA ILE A 122 -13.37 1.57 16.21
C ILE A 122 -12.77 2.45 17.30
N ALA A 123 -12.28 3.64 16.94
CA ALA A 123 -11.61 4.54 17.86
C ALA A 123 -12.61 5.40 18.65
N PHE A 124 -13.65 5.91 17.97
CA PHE A 124 -14.58 6.89 18.55
C PHE A 124 -15.95 6.30 18.91
N ARG A 125 -16.12 4.98 18.79
CA ARG A 125 -17.34 4.24 19.16
C ARG A 125 -18.62 4.76 18.47
N LYS A 126 -18.48 5.38 17.30
CA LYS A 126 -19.62 5.87 16.51
C LYS A 126 -20.33 4.71 15.82
N ASP A 127 -21.64 4.81 15.64
CA ASP A 127 -22.42 3.87 14.84
C ASP A 127 -22.26 4.17 13.33
N ALA A 128 -21.02 4.08 12.86
CA ALA A 128 -20.64 4.37 11.48
C ALA A 128 -20.55 3.07 10.65
N PRO A 129 -21.18 3.02 9.46
CA PRO A 129 -21.07 1.86 8.57
C PRO A 129 -19.68 1.74 7.95
N ILE A 130 -19.33 0.51 7.57
CA ILE A 130 -18.11 0.20 6.85
C ILE A 130 -18.44 -0.63 5.60
N LEU A 131 -17.64 -0.46 4.56
CA LEU A 131 -17.83 -1.21 3.33
C LEU A 131 -16.48 -1.49 2.65
N ASP A 132 -15.55 -2.07 3.42
CA ASP A 132 -14.28 -2.58 2.90
C ASP A 132 -14.53 -3.81 2.01
N ALA A 133 -13.47 -4.36 1.40
CA ALA A 133 -13.62 -5.50 0.49
C ALA A 133 -14.24 -6.73 1.18
N ASN A 134 -14.04 -6.89 2.50
CA ASN A 134 -14.62 -7.98 3.28
C ASN A 134 -16.10 -7.75 3.57
N ALA A 135 -16.45 -6.63 4.19
CA ALA A 135 -17.83 -6.25 4.49
C ALA A 135 -18.68 -6.19 3.22
N LYS A 136 -18.14 -5.61 2.13
CA LYS A 136 -18.82 -5.55 0.83
C LYS A 136 -19.18 -6.93 0.30
N ARG A 137 -18.27 -7.90 0.39
CA ARG A 137 -18.52 -9.29 -0.03
C ARG A 137 -19.54 -9.98 0.87
N VAL A 138 -19.40 -9.85 2.18
CA VAL A 138 -20.33 -10.43 3.17
C VAL A 138 -21.74 -9.93 2.91
N ILE A 139 -21.93 -8.61 2.82
CA ILE A 139 -23.24 -7.98 2.64
C ILE A 139 -23.82 -8.31 1.27
N ALA A 140 -23.01 -8.26 0.19
CA ALA A 140 -23.48 -8.63 -1.14
C ALA A 140 -23.98 -10.08 -1.20
N ARG A 141 -23.27 -11.03 -0.55
CA ARG A 141 -23.71 -12.43 -0.46
C ARG A 141 -24.93 -12.59 0.44
N LEU A 142 -24.98 -11.88 1.57
CA LEU A 142 -26.10 -11.92 2.51
C LEU A 142 -27.43 -11.57 1.82
N PHE A 143 -27.41 -10.58 0.92
CA PHE A 143 -28.58 -10.08 0.20
C PHE A 143 -28.63 -10.46 -1.29
N ALA A 144 -27.81 -11.42 -1.73
CA ALA A 144 -27.74 -11.86 -3.13
C ALA A 144 -27.59 -10.72 -4.18
N VAL A 145 -26.81 -9.67 -3.85
CA VAL A 145 -26.55 -8.55 -4.78
C VAL A 145 -25.56 -8.99 -5.84
N THR A 146 -26.03 -9.13 -7.09
CA THR A 146 -25.24 -9.62 -8.23
C THR A 146 -24.78 -8.50 -9.17
N GLY A 147 -23.91 -8.86 -10.12
CA GLY A 147 -23.36 -7.96 -11.12
C GLY A 147 -22.30 -6.99 -10.56
N ASP A 148 -22.13 -5.86 -11.23
CA ASP A 148 -21.13 -4.87 -10.84
C ASP A 148 -21.58 -4.09 -9.58
N LEU A 149 -20.91 -4.38 -8.46
CA LEU A 149 -21.12 -3.74 -7.16
C LEU A 149 -20.54 -2.31 -7.09
N SER A 150 -19.91 -1.81 -8.16
CA SER A 150 -19.46 -0.42 -8.27
C SER A 150 -20.58 0.53 -8.73
N ARG A 151 -21.64 -0.01 -9.35
CA ARG A 151 -22.82 0.76 -9.77
C ARG A 151 -23.45 1.49 -8.58
N SER A 152 -23.82 2.76 -8.79
CA SER A 152 -24.32 3.65 -7.74
C SER A 152 -25.52 3.08 -6.97
N SER A 153 -26.44 2.39 -7.64
CA SER A 153 -27.59 1.73 -6.99
C SER A 153 -27.16 0.60 -6.07
N ALA A 154 -26.28 -0.29 -6.53
CA ALA A 154 -25.72 -1.38 -5.72
C ALA A 154 -24.91 -0.83 -4.55
N ALA A 155 -24.05 0.17 -4.78
CA ALA A 155 -23.27 0.82 -3.72
C ALA A 155 -24.19 1.44 -2.65
N ARG A 156 -25.23 2.18 -3.05
CA ARG A 156 -26.22 2.77 -2.13
C ARG A 156 -26.91 1.70 -1.28
N PHE A 157 -27.38 0.62 -1.91
CA PHE A 157 -27.99 -0.50 -1.20
C PHE A 157 -27.03 -1.11 -0.17
N LEU A 158 -25.79 -1.41 -0.58
CA LEU A 158 -24.79 -2.04 0.30
C LEU A 158 -24.42 -1.15 1.49
N TRP A 159 -24.32 0.16 1.29
CA TRP A 159 -24.12 1.12 2.39
C TRP A 159 -25.32 1.18 3.34
N GLY A 160 -26.54 1.19 2.80
CA GLY A 160 -27.76 1.14 3.60
C GLY A 160 -27.86 -0.15 4.42
N ALA A 161 -27.56 -1.29 3.79
CA ALA A 161 -27.52 -2.60 4.45
C ALA A 161 -26.42 -2.66 5.53
N SER A 162 -25.22 -2.11 5.28
CA SER A 162 -24.18 -2.01 6.30
C SER A 162 -24.65 -1.20 7.51
N ARG A 163 -25.31 -0.05 7.29
CA ARG A 163 -25.85 0.77 8.37
C ARG A 163 -26.95 0.04 9.14
N GLY A 164 -27.87 -0.62 8.45
CA GLY A 164 -28.96 -1.39 9.07
C GLY A 164 -28.49 -2.59 9.91
N LEU A 165 -27.24 -3.04 9.73
CA LEU A 165 -26.65 -4.09 10.57
C LEU A 165 -26.13 -3.59 11.91
N ILE A 166 -26.07 -2.29 12.17
CA ILE A 166 -25.47 -1.70 13.38
C ILE A 166 -26.56 -1.41 14.42
N PRO A 167 -26.65 -2.17 15.51
CA PRO A 167 -27.46 -1.77 16.66
C PRO A 167 -26.91 -0.49 17.30
N PRO A 168 -27.75 0.34 17.94
CA PRO A 168 -27.29 1.52 18.66
C PRO A 168 -26.17 1.19 19.67
N GLY A 169 -25.09 1.97 19.64
CA GLY A 169 -23.92 1.81 20.50
C GLY A 169 -23.04 0.59 20.19
N LYS A 170 -23.22 -0.07 19.04
CA LYS A 170 -22.49 -1.28 18.64
C LYS A 170 -21.71 -1.11 17.34
N GLY A 171 -21.42 0.12 16.93
CA GLY A 171 -20.62 0.44 15.74
C GLY A 171 -19.28 -0.29 15.69
N ARG A 172 -18.48 -0.22 16.77
CA ARG A 172 -17.17 -0.90 16.85
C ARG A 172 -17.30 -2.39 16.61
N GLU A 173 -18.12 -3.06 17.40
CA GLU A 173 -18.24 -4.52 17.37
C GLU A 173 -18.81 -4.98 16.03
N THR A 174 -19.76 -4.23 15.45
CA THR A 174 -20.32 -4.56 14.14
C THR A 174 -19.28 -4.43 13.03
N ALA A 175 -18.48 -3.34 13.03
CA ALA A 175 -17.42 -3.14 12.05
C ALA A 175 -16.36 -4.25 12.13
N LEU A 176 -15.86 -4.55 13.34
CA LEU A 176 -14.87 -5.61 13.54
C LEU A 176 -15.43 -6.99 13.18
N ALA A 177 -16.68 -7.28 13.54
CA ALA A 177 -17.33 -8.54 13.22
C ALA A 177 -17.52 -8.74 11.72
N LEU A 178 -17.92 -7.70 10.97
CA LEU A 178 -18.05 -7.79 9.51
C LEU A 178 -16.70 -8.05 8.82
N MET A 179 -15.66 -7.34 9.27
CA MET A 179 -14.31 -7.55 8.74
C MET A 179 -13.77 -8.94 9.05
N ASP A 180 -13.92 -9.40 10.29
CA ASP A 180 -13.47 -10.74 10.71
C ASP A 180 -14.25 -11.83 10.00
N LEU A 181 -15.58 -11.71 9.91
CA LEU A 181 -16.41 -12.70 9.22
C LEU A 181 -16.01 -12.82 7.75
N GLY A 182 -15.78 -11.69 7.07
CA GLY A 182 -15.32 -11.70 5.69
C GLY A 182 -13.91 -12.29 5.56
N ALA A 183 -13.01 -12.00 6.50
CA ALA A 183 -11.63 -12.47 6.46
C ALA A 183 -11.50 -13.98 6.72
N THR A 184 -12.28 -14.56 7.63
CA THR A 184 -12.06 -15.93 8.12
C THR A 184 -13.11 -16.95 7.67
N VAL A 185 -14.37 -16.53 7.48
CA VAL A 185 -15.48 -17.44 7.18
C VAL A 185 -16.02 -17.23 5.77
N CYS A 186 -16.49 -16.03 5.49
CA CYS A 186 -17.05 -15.64 4.19
C CYS A 186 -15.92 -15.23 3.23
N THR A 187 -14.96 -16.13 3.02
CA THR A 187 -13.75 -15.91 2.21
C THR A 187 -14.08 -15.80 0.71
N PRO A 188 -13.20 -15.20 -0.12
CA PRO A 188 -13.48 -15.01 -1.55
C PRO A 188 -13.74 -16.30 -2.32
N ARG A 189 -13.09 -17.42 -1.95
CA ARG A 189 -13.23 -18.73 -2.58
C ARG A 189 -13.52 -19.77 -1.50
N ARG A 190 -14.42 -20.71 -1.78
CA ARG A 190 -14.83 -21.77 -0.84
C ARG A 190 -15.17 -21.21 0.56
N PRO A 191 -16.16 -20.31 0.67
CA PRO A 191 -16.55 -19.77 1.98
C PRO A 191 -17.01 -20.89 2.91
N GLY A 192 -16.65 -20.78 4.20
CA GLY A 192 -17.05 -21.71 5.26
C GLY A 192 -18.52 -21.55 5.66
N CYS A 193 -19.45 -21.60 4.70
CA CYS A 193 -20.89 -21.40 4.94
C CYS A 193 -21.47 -22.24 6.08
N PRO A 194 -21.10 -23.53 6.26
CA PRO A 194 -21.59 -24.33 7.39
C PRO A 194 -21.29 -23.72 8.77
N ALA A 195 -20.14 -23.05 8.92
CA ALA A 195 -19.71 -22.40 10.15
C ALA A 195 -20.14 -20.91 10.24
N CYS A 196 -20.88 -20.40 9.26
CA CYS A 196 -21.23 -18.98 9.22
C CYS A 196 -22.41 -18.66 10.15
N PRO A 197 -22.28 -17.68 11.08
CA PRO A 197 -23.37 -17.31 12.00
C PRO A 197 -24.59 -16.70 11.28
N LEU A 198 -24.40 -16.25 10.04
CA LEU A 198 -25.45 -15.66 9.20
C LEU A 198 -25.99 -16.63 8.14
N ARG A 199 -25.59 -17.90 8.17
CA ARG A 199 -25.94 -18.90 7.14
C ARG A 199 -27.44 -18.97 6.88
N SER A 200 -28.26 -19.05 7.93
CA SER A 200 -29.72 -19.26 7.80
C SER A 200 -30.48 -18.06 7.27
N CYS A 201 -29.83 -16.90 7.11
CA CYS A 201 -30.43 -15.68 6.57
C CYS A 201 -29.64 -15.12 5.39
N CYS A 202 -28.78 -15.95 4.77
CA CYS A 202 -27.95 -15.56 3.63
C CYS A 202 -28.61 -16.00 2.33
N GLU A 203 -29.13 -15.04 1.58
CA GLU A 203 -29.78 -15.27 0.29
C GLU A 203 -28.83 -15.87 -0.74
N GLY A 204 -27.58 -15.40 -0.78
CA GLY A 204 -26.56 -15.96 -1.65
C GLY A 204 -26.28 -17.44 -1.35
N HIS A 205 -26.32 -17.85 -0.08
CA HIS A 205 -26.18 -19.27 0.30
C HIS A 205 -27.45 -20.07 -0.03
N ARG A 206 -28.63 -19.51 0.28
CA ARG A 206 -29.93 -20.13 0.00
C ARG A 206 -30.10 -20.47 -1.48
N HIS A 207 -29.60 -19.60 -2.37
CA HIS A 207 -29.64 -19.80 -3.82
C HIS A 207 -28.38 -20.51 -4.38
N GLY A 208 -27.38 -20.83 -3.55
CA GLY A 208 -26.14 -21.47 -4.00
C GLY A 208 -25.22 -20.61 -4.86
N ILE A 209 -25.35 -19.27 -4.82
CA ILE A 209 -24.62 -18.32 -5.67
C ILE A 209 -23.52 -17.56 -4.93
N GLN A 210 -23.22 -17.89 -3.68
CA GLN A 210 -22.22 -17.18 -2.88
C GLN A 210 -20.82 -17.11 -3.54
N GLU A 211 -20.42 -18.11 -4.33
CA GLU A 211 -19.13 -18.11 -5.02
C GLU A 211 -19.09 -17.24 -6.28
N THR A 212 -20.25 -16.87 -6.82
CA THR A 212 -20.36 -15.98 -7.98
C THR A 212 -20.46 -14.51 -7.56
N ILE A 213 -20.64 -14.23 -6.26
CA ILE A 213 -20.74 -12.89 -5.67
C ILE A 213 -19.49 -12.59 -4.81
N PRO A 214 -18.80 -11.46 -5.03
CA PRO A 214 -18.95 -10.53 -6.14
C PRO A 214 -18.57 -11.16 -7.49
N ALA A 215 -19.11 -10.61 -8.58
CA ALA A 215 -18.75 -11.05 -9.92
C ALA A 215 -17.24 -10.96 -10.14
N LYS A 216 -16.64 -12.02 -10.72
CA LYS A 216 -15.23 -12.01 -11.07
C LYS A 216 -15.01 -11.01 -12.21
N ALA A 217 -14.10 -10.07 -12.01
CA ALA A 217 -13.60 -9.26 -13.11
C ALA A 217 -12.92 -10.16 -14.15
N ALA A 218 -13.16 -9.88 -15.43
CA ALA A 218 -12.45 -10.56 -16.52
C ALA A 218 -10.93 -10.42 -16.34
N LYS A 219 -10.19 -11.51 -16.55
CA LYS A 219 -8.72 -11.48 -16.49
C LYS A 219 -8.21 -10.66 -17.67
N LYS A 220 -7.70 -9.47 -17.41
CA LYS A 220 -6.98 -8.67 -18.41
C LYS A 220 -5.56 -9.22 -18.56
N VAL A 221 -5.07 -9.31 -19.80
CA VAL A 221 -3.64 -9.53 -20.06
C VAL A 221 -2.88 -8.33 -19.50
N LEU A 222 -2.00 -8.57 -18.53
CA LEU A 222 -1.20 -7.51 -17.93
C LEU A 222 -0.06 -7.16 -18.89
N PRO A 223 0.10 -5.89 -19.29
CA PRO A 223 1.21 -5.51 -20.15
C PRO A 223 2.55 -5.73 -19.46
N HIS A 224 3.59 -6.07 -20.24
CA HIS A 224 4.96 -6.20 -19.77
C HIS A 224 5.82 -5.07 -20.33
N HIS A 225 6.72 -4.53 -19.51
CA HIS A 225 7.62 -3.43 -19.88
C HIS A 225 9.06 -3.75 -19.52
N ASP A 226 9.99 -3.51 -20.44
CA ASP A 226 11.40 -3.45 -20.11
C ASP A 226 11.76 -2.07 -19.56
N VAL A 227 12.40 -2.07 -18.40
CA VAL A 227 12.91 -0.88 -17.72
C VAL A 227 14.42 -1.00 -17.64
N VAL A 228 15.14 0.07 -17.94
CA VAL A 228 16.60 0.10 -17.89
C VAL A 228 17.06 1.05 -16.79
N ALA A 229 18.13 0.70 -16.08
CA ALA A 229 18.72 1.50 -15.02
C ALA A 229 20.24 1.54 -15.12
N ALA A 230 20.83 2.68 -14.76
CA ALA A 230 22.26 2.92 -14.80
C ALA A 230 22.84 3.00 -13.39
N TRP A 231 23.80 2.13 -13.11
CA TRP A 231 24.73 2.29 -12.00
C TRP A 231 25.87 3.19 -12.46
N ILE A 232 25.77 4.49 -12.15
CA ILE A 232 26.76 5.49 -12.54
C ILE A 232 27.66 5.75 -11.35
N ALA A 233 28.94 5.36 -11.45
CA ALA A 233 29.94 5.65 -10.42
C ALA A 233 30.37 7.13 -10.49
N GLY A 234 30.42 7.77 -9.32
CA GLY A 234 30.92 9.12 -9.13
C GLY A 234 32.29 9.14 -8.47
N GLY A 235 32.76 10.34 -8.12
CA GLY A 235 33.99 10.50 -7.34
C GLY A 235 33.90 9.81 -5.97
N LYS A 236 35.03 9.36 -5.44
CA LYS A 236 35.15 8.73 -4.11
C LYS A 236 34.27 7.47 -3.92
N GLY A 237 34.00 6.74 -5.01
CA GLY A 237 33.23 5.48 -4.97
C GLY A 237 31.74 5.66 -4.74
N THR A 238 31.18 6.86 -4.99
CA THR A 238 29.74 7.12 -4.86
C THR A 238 28.95 6.61 -6.07
N VAL A 239 27.63 6.52 -5.94
CA VAL A 239 26.70 6.21 -7.04
C VAL A 239 25.60 7.26 -7.10
N LEU A 240 25.19 7.62 -8.31
CA LEU A 240 24.09 8.55 -8.53
C LEU A 240 22.74 7.88 -8.31
N ILE A 241 21.89 8.53 -7.54
CA ILE A 241 20.47 8.20 -7.38
C ILE A 241 19.63 9.47 -7.55
N GLY A 242 18.34 9.30 -7.80
CA GLY A 242 17.40 10.42 -7.73
C GLY A 242 16.04 10.01 -7.18
N ARG A 243 15.34 11.02 -6.69
CA ARG A 243 14.02 10.89 -6.10
C ARG A 243 12.96 10.94 -7.20
N ARG A 244 12.08 9.94 -7.20
CA ARG A 244 10.93 9.90 -8.11
C ARG A 244 9.98 11.04 -7.78
N PRO A 245 9.37 11.70 -8.79
CA PRO A 245 8.36 12.72 -8.56
C PRO A 245 7.26 12.24 -7.60
N GLU A 246 6.74 13.15 -6.76
CA GLU A 246 5.71 12.84 -5.76
C GLU A 246 4.43 12.21 -6.35
N ARG A 247 4.07 12.67 -7.55
CA ARG A 247 2.92 12.17 -8.31
C ARG A 247 3.35 11.02 -9.22
N GLY A 248 2.51 9.99 -9.25
CA GLY A 248 2.70 8.82 -10.11
C GLY A 248 3.25 7.60 -9.39
N LEU A 249 3.67 6.62 -10.19
CA LEU A 249 4.10 5.31 -9.70
C LEU A 249 5.35 5.43 -8.82
N LEU A 250 5.29 4.84 -7.63
CA LEU A 250 6.40 4.78 -6.66
C LEU A 250 6.93 6.18 -6.27
N GLY A 251 6.09 7.21 -6.35
CA GLY A 251 6.51 8.60 -6.10
C GLY A 251 7.11 8.82 -4.71
N GLY A 252 8.11 9.69 -4.62
CA GLY A 252 8.86 9.99 -3.39
C GLY A 252 9.90 8.95 -3.00
N LEU A 253 10.01 7.81 -3.70
CA LEU A 253 11.09 6.84 -3.47
C LEU A 253 12.35 7.19 -4.28
N TRP A 254 13.49 6.74 -3.79
CA TRP A 254 14.76 6.80 -4.50
C TRP A 254 14.87 5.71 -5.57
N GLU A 255 15.59 6.00 -6.64
CA GLU A 255 15.92 5.06 -7.70
C GLU A 255 17.26 5.36 -8.36
N LEU A 256 17.79 4.38 -9.09
CA LEU A 256 18.89 4.64 -10.01
C LEU A 256 18.36 5.36 -11.26
N PRO A 257 19.18 6.23 -11.88
CA PRO A 257 18.86 6.85 -13.16
C PRO A 257 18.44 5.82 -14.21
N GLY A 258 17.26 5.98 -14.80
CA GLY A 258 16.69 4.96 -15.66
C GLY A 258 15.27 5.26 -16.09
N GLY A 259 14.71 4.40 -16.93
CA GLY A 259 13.40 4.61 -17.52
C GLY A 259 12.92 3.46 -18.38
N ARG A 260 11.72 3.61 -18.93
CA ARG A 260 11.08 2.59 -19.77
C ARG A 260 11.68 2.59 -21.17
N ARG A 261 11.97 1.40 -21.69
CA ARG A 261 12.37 1.21 -23.09
C ARG A 261 11.19 1.45 -24.03
N LYS A 262 11.40 2.19 -25.12
CA LYS A 262 10.41 2.37 -26.19
C LYS A 262 10.44 1.17 -27.15
N PRO A 263 9.36 0.89 -27.90
CA PRO A 263 9.39 -0.10 -28.96
C PRO A 263 10.54 0.16 -29.95
N LYS A 264 11.12 -0.91 -30.50
CA LYS A 264 12.20 -0.89 -31.51
C LYS A 264 13.58 -0.40 -31.03
N GLU A 265 13.74 0.01 -29.78
CA GLU A 265 15.06 0.31 -29.19
C GLU A 265 15.68 -0.95 -28.57
N THR A 266 17.01 -1.06 -28.62
CA THR A 266 17.78 -1.92 -27.72
C THR A 266 17.75 -1.36 -26.28
N ARG A 267 18.20 -2.13 -25.29
CA ARG A 267 18.20 -1.69 -23.89
C ARG A 267 19.25 -0.59 -23.65
N GLU A 268 20.39 -0.73 -24.32
CA GLU A 268 21.52 0.17 -24.27
C GLU A 268 21.18 1.52 -24.93
N GLU A 269 20.47 1.51 -26.07
CA GLU A 269 19.93 2.73 -26.70
C GLU A 269 18.90 3.43 -25.81
N ALA A 270 17.96 2.67 -25.24
CA ALA A 270 16.97 3.22 -24.32
C ALA A 270 17.63 3.89 -23.11
N LEU A 271 18.67 3.28 -22.54
CA LEU A 271 19.37 3.83 -21.37
C LEU A 271 20.10 5.13 -21.72
N ARG A 272 20.83 5.16 -22.85
CA ARG A 272 21.49 6.39 -23.34
C ARG A 272 20.47 7.50 -23.61
N ARG A 273 19.34 7.16 -24.23
CA ARG A 273 18.27 8.13 -24.50
C ARG A 273 17.69 8.71 -23.21
N VAL A 274 17.27 7.86 -22.26
CA VAL A 274 16.66 8.31 -21.01
C VAL A 274 17.61 9.19 -20.20
N LEU A 275 18.91 8.84 -20.15
CA LEU A 275 19.88 9.66 -19.41
C LEU A 275 20.16 11.00 -20.07
N ARG A 276 20.10 11.09 -21.40
CA ARG A 276 20.16 12.39 -22.08
C ARG A 276 18.89 13.21 -21.85
N GLU A 277 17.73 12.61 -22.07
CA GLU A 277 16.42 13.30 -22.02
C GLU A 277 16.01 13.71 -20.60
N GLU A 278 16.16 12.83 -19.60
CA GLU A 278 15.64 13.06 -18.25
C GLU A 278 16.71 13.50 -17.23
N TRP A 279 17.98 13.28 -17.55
CA TRP A 279 19.11 13.53 -16.63
C TRP A 279 20.17 14.48 -17.20
N GLY A 280 20.08 14.90 -18.46
CA GLY A 280 21.03 15.82 -19.08
C GLY A 280 22.46 15.27 -19.21
N MET A 281 22.62 13.94 -19.27
CA MET A 281 23.95 13.30 -19.28
C MET A 281 24.13 12.30 -20.42
N GLY A 282 25.33 12.29 -21.00
CA GLY A 282 25.82 11.21 -21.84
C GLY A 282 26.53 10.14 -21.01
N VAL A 283 26.35 8.87 -21.39
CA VAL A 283 27.04 7.74 -20.78
C VAL A 283 27.52 6.72 -21.81
N THR A 284 28.60 6.01 -21.47
CA THR A 284 28.94 4.73 -22.05
C THR A 284 28.31 3.63 -21.20
N VAL A 285 27.48 2.79 -21.83
CA VAL A 285 26.85 1.62 -21.20
C VAL A 285 27.84 0.46 -21.27
N GLY A 286 28.23 -0.07 -20.12
CA GLY A 286 29.11 -1.25 -19.98
C GLY A 286 28.32 -2.49 -19.60
N ASP A 287 28.92 -3.35 -18.78
CA ASP A 287 28.35 -4.67 -18.46
C ASP A 287 26.98 -4.59 -17.78
N ARG A 288 26.12 -5.55 -18.11
CA ARG A 288 24.85 -5.75 -17.42
C ARG A 288 25.10 -6.33 -16.04
N LEU A 289 24.68 -5.59 -15.02
CA LEU A 289 24.83 -5.97 -13.61
C LEU A 289 23.77 -6.99 -13.18
N ALA A 290 22.51 -6.79 -13.58
CA ALA A 290 21.42 -7.69 -13.24
C ALA A 290 20.23 -7.54 -14.19
N SER A 291 19.37 -8.56 -14.23
CA SER A 291 18.06 -8.52 -14.86
C SER A 291 17.02 -9.13 -13.90
N LEU A 292 16.08 -8.31 -13.45
CA LEU A 292 15.17 -8.66 -12.35
C LEU A 292 13.70 -8.51 -12.79
N PRO A 293 12.92 -9.60 -12.85
CA PRO A 293 11.48 -9.48 -13.07
C PRO A 293 10.80 -8.92 -11.82
N HIS A 294 9.77 -8.10 -12.01
CA HIS A 294 8.96 -7.55 -10.93
C HIS A 294 7.50 -7.36 -11.37
N GLY A 295 6.57 -7.70 -10.48
CA GLY A 295 5.13 -7.61 -10.74
C GLY A 295 4.48 -6.47 -9.97
N PHE A 296 3.71 -5.65 -10.66
CA PHE A 296 2.74 -4.73 -10.08
C PHE A 296 1.32 -5.29 -10.27
N SER A 297 0.34 -4.70 -9.59
CA SER A 297 -1.07 -5.10 -9.70
C SER A 297 -1.66 -4.94 -11.12
N HIS A 298 -1.11 -4.01 -11.91
CA HIS A 298 -1.68 -3.59 -13.20
C HIS A 298 -0.73 -3.77 -14.40
N PHE A 299 0.53 -4.15 -14.18
CA PHE A 299 1.49 -4.48 -15.23
C PHE A 299 2.68 -5.24 -14.64
N ARG A 300 3.57 -5.75 -15.49
CA ARG A 300 4.84 -6.38 -15.09
C ARG A 300 6.01 -5.64 -15.70
N ILE A 301 7.16 -5.69 -15.04
CA ILE A 301 8.42 -5.20 -15.60
C ILE A 301 9.51 -6.25 -15.55
N THR A 302 10.51 -6.07 -16.40
CA THR A 302 11.86 -6.57 -16.14
C THR A 302 12.79 -5.38 -16.05
N LEU A 303 13.46 -5.22 -14.90
CA LEU A 303 14.48 -4.19 -14.68
C LEU A 303 15.84 -4.73 -15.13
N HIS A 304 16.47 -4.08 -16.09
CA HIS A 304 17.81 -4.38 -16.58
C HIS A 304 18.76 -3.28 -16.11
N ALA A 305 19.71 -3.62 -15.24
CA ALA A 305 20.67 -2.68 -14.69
C ALA A 305 22.03 -2.84 -15.34
N TYR A 306 22.70 -1.72 -15.64
CA TYR A 306 23.98 -1.68 -16.33
C TYR A 306 24.98 -0.81 -15.58
N ARG A 307 26.26 -1.21 -15.60
CA ARG A 307 27.35 -0.34 -15.18
C ARG A 307 27.55 0.73 -16.24
N CYS A 308 27.54 2.00 -15.85
CA CYS A 308 27.65 3.11 -16.79
C CYS A 308 28.77 4.06 -16.37
N ARG A 309 29.54 4.54 -17.35
CA ARG A 309 30.52 5.61 -17.15
C ARG A 309 29.98 6.88 -17.78
N ARG A 310 29.91 7.97 -17.01
CA ARG A 310 29.53 9.28 -17.55
C ARG A 310 30.59 9.77 -18.53
N THR A 311 30.16 10.19 -19.71
CA THR A 311 31.06 10.72 -20.76
C THR A 311 31.03 12.24 -20.82
N ASN A 312 29.85 12.85 -20.64
CA ASN A 312 29.68 14.29 -20.63
C ASN A 312 28.46 14.71 -19.78
N GLY A 313 28.34 16.01 -19.55
CA GLY A 313 27.26 16.60 -18.76
C GLY A 313 27.41 16.37 -17.25
N ARG A 314 26.49 16.98 -16.51
CA ARG A 314 26.21 16.72 -15.08
C ARG A 314 24.70 16.44 -14.97
N PRO A 315 24.22 15.82 -13.87
CA PRO A 315 22.79 15.64 -13.69
C PRO A 315 22.07 16.99 -13.78
N GLY A 316 21.34 17.19 -14.88
CA GLY A 316 20.55 18.38 -15.19
C GLY A 316 19.08 17.97 -15.22
N THR A 317 18.49 17.83 -14.05
CA THR A 317 17.11 17.35 -13.87
C THR A 317 16.46 18.13 -12.74
N ASP A 318 15.15 18.37 -12.85
CA ASP A 318 14.35 19.03 -11.80
C ASP A 318 14.08 18.12 -10.60
N ARG A 319 14.49 16.85 -10.70
CA ARG A 319 14.39 15.89 -9.61
C ARG A 319 15.50 16.15 -8.61
N GLU A 320 15.21 15.91 -7.34
CA GLU A 320 16.26 15.79 -6.34
C GLU A 320 17.15 14.57 -6.66
N TRP A 321 18.47 14.76 -6.56
CA TRP A 321 19.44 13.71 -6.82
C TRP A 321 20.64 13.82 -5.87
N LEU A 322 21.27 12.68 -5.60
CA LEU A 322 22.40 12.59 -4.67
C LEU A 322 23.48 11.66 -5.22
N TRP A 323 24.73 11.97 -4.89
CA TRP A 323 25.84 11.02 -4.95
C TRP A 323 25.97 10.36 -3.58
N VAL A 324 25.64 9.08 -3.51
CA VAL A 324 25.58 8.35 -2.23
C VAL A 324 26.63 7.25 -2.24
N ARG A 325 27.32 7.06 -1.12
CA ARG A 325 28.22 5.90 -0.99
C ARG A 325 27.39 4.61 -0.97
N PRO A 326 27.89 3.49 -1.51
CA PRO A 326 27.11 2.26 -1.60
C PRO A 326 26.52 1.75 -0.28
N ASP A 327 27.22 1.93 0.83
CA ASP A 327 26.77 1.64 2.20
C ASP A 327 25.58 2.51 2.63
N GLY A 328 25.58 3.79 2.29
CA GLY A 328 24.47 4.73 2.57
C GLY A 328 23.19 4.48 1.75
N LEU A 329 23.24 3.67 0.69
CA LEU A 329 22.01 3.25 -0.01
C LEU A 329 21.09 2.41 0.89
N SER A 330 21.66 1.78 1.93
CA SER A 330 20.89 0.97 2.85
C SER A 330 19.87 1.78 3.66
N ASP A 331 20.13 3.08 3.86
CA ASP A 331 19.35 4.00 4.69
C ASP A 331 18.20 4.67 3.93
N LEU A 332 18.29 4.76 2.61
CA LEU A 332 17.25 5.38 1.78
C LEU A 332 16.15 4.38 1.40
N ALA A 333 14.96 4.90 1.11
CA ALA A 333 13.80 4.09 0.73
C ALA A 333 13.76 3.85 -0.79
N PHE A 334 13.83 2.58 -1.19
CA PHE A 334 13.81 2.16 -2.59
C PHE A 334 12.61 1.24 -2.88
N PRO A 335 12.13 1.20 -4.13
CA PRO A 335 11.23 0.14 -4.57
C PRO A 335 11.88 -1.23 -4.39
N ARG A 336 11.08 -2.27 -4.10
CA ARG A 336 11.58 -3.63 -3.85
C ARG A 336 12.51 -4.16 -4.95
N VAL A 337 12.25 -3.83 -6.21
CA VAL A 337 13.10 -4.24 -7.34
C VAL A 337 14.49 -3.59 -7.29
N TYR A 338 14.58 -2.32 -6.88
CA TYR A 338 15.85 -1.62 -6.71
C TYR A 338 16.57 -2.08 -5.44
N ARG A 339 15.86 -2.38 -4.35
CA ARG A 339 16.47 -3.02 -3.17
C ARG A 339 17.17 -4.32 -3.52
N LYS A 340 16.45 -5.21 -4.20
CA LYS A 340 17.02 -6.48 -4.68
C LYS A 340 18.22 -6.25 -5.59
N LEU A 341 18.16 -5.24 -6.48
CA LEU A 341 19.29 -4.88 -7.34
C LEU A 341 20.51 -4.45 -6.52
N ILE A 342 20.33 -3.54 -5.56
CA ILE A 342 21.42 -3.03 -4.71
C ILE A 342 22.05 -4.18 -3.92
N GLU A 343 21.24 -5.05 -3.32
CA GLU A 343 21.71 -6.26 -2.62
C GLU A 343 22.44 -7.26 -3.54
N THR A 344 22.09 -7.30 -4.83
CA THR A 344 22.75 -8.18 -5.81
C THR A 344 24.08 -7.59 -6.27
N VAL A 345 24.17 -6.26 -6.40
CA VAL A 345 25.34 -5.57 -6.96
C VAL A 345 26.39 -5.29 -5.88
N LEU A 346 25.96 -5.03 -4.64
CA LEU A 346 26.87 -4.80 -3.53
C LEU A 346 27.32 -6.13 -2.92
N PRO A 347 28.63 -6.33 -2.68
CA PRO A 347 29.10 -7.52 -2.01
C PRO A 347 28.45 -7.61 -0.63
N GLN A 348 27.91 -8.79 -0.29
CA GLN A 348 27.50 -9.07 1.08
C GLN A 348 28.72 -8.87 1.98
N ARG A 349 28.53 -8.25 3.16
CA ARG A 349 29.58 -8.11 4.18
C ARG A 349 30.17 -9.50 4.45
N GLY A 350 31.32 -9.82 3.85
CA GLY A 350 32.00 -11.12 3.94
C GLY A 350 32.43 -11.78 2.61
N GLY A 351 32.00 -11.30 1.44
CA GLY A 351 32.38 -11.88 0.13
C GLY A 351 33.33 -10.99 -0.68
N LYS A 352 34.34 -11.61 -1.33
CA LYS A 352 35.42 -10.96 -2.09
C LYS A 352 34.99 -9.67 -2.81
N SER A 353 35.66 -8.57 -2.45
CA SER A 353 35.55 -7.26 -3.09
C SER A 353 35.58 -7.37 -4.61
N LEU A 354 34.50 -6.97 -5.27
CA LEU A 354 34.61 -6.47 -6.65
C LEU A 354 35.40 -5.16 -6.53
N ARG A 355 36.65 -5.16 -7.01
CA ARG A 355 37.52 -3.98 -6.96
C ARG A 355 36.86 -2.85 -7.76
N PHE A 356 36.73 -1.70 -7.11
CA PHE A 356 36.15 -0.45 -7.61
C PHE A 356 37.08 0.29 -8.55
#